data_AF-A0A2H0XEB4-F1
#
_entry.id   AF-A0A2H0XEB4-F1
#
_cell.length_a   1.000
_cell.length_b   1.000
_cell.length_c   1.000
_cell.angle_alpha   90.00
_cell.angle_beta   90.00
_cell.angle_gamma   90.00
#
_symmetry.space_group_name_H-M   'P 1'
#
loop_
_entity.id
_entity.type
_entity.pdbx_description
1 polymer ?
#
loop_
_entity_poly.entity_id
_entity_poly.type
_entity_poly.pdbx_seq_one_letter_code
_entity_poly.pdbx_strand_id
1 'polypeptide(L)'
;MNICIFSTTYFPNIGGAERFTHGLASYLTEKNEKVYVLVPFDPKTLTNFSAKYKILKLRFLSPVRRFKKLLEAALLLNLSFYHLKY
;
A
#
# COMPACT_ATOMS: atom_id res chain seq x y z
N MET A 1 -1.81 3.71 -17.97
CA MET A 1 -2.58 2.74 -17.15
C MET A 1 -2.50 3.14 -15.67
N ASN A 2 -3.48 2.76 -14.86
CA ASN A 2 -3.41 2.95 -13.40
C ASN A 2 -3.03 1.61 -12.77
N ILE A 3 -1.92 1.57 -12.04
CA ILE A 3 -1.41 0.35 -11.42
C ILE A 3 -1.45 0.50 -9.91
N CYS A 4 -2.09 -0.44 -9.24
CA CYS A 4 -2.19 -0.47 -7.78
C CYS A 4 -1.43 -1.68 -7.25
N ILE A 5 -0.39 -1.43 -6.45
CA ILE A 5 0.45 -2.47 -5.85
C ILE A 5 0.09 -2.55 -4.37
N PHE A 6 -0.40 -3.71 -3.93
CA PHE A 6 -0.67 -3.98 -2.53
C PHE A 6 0.54 -4.64 -1.89
N SER A 7 0.99 -4.12 -0.75
CA SER A 7 2.04 -4.74 0.04
C SER A 7 1.71 -4.72 1.53
N THR A 8 2.00 -5.83 2.21
CA THR A 8 1.84 -5.98 3.66
C THR A 8 3.00 -5.37 4.44
N THR A 9 4.10 -5.04 3.77
CA THR A 9 5.26 -4.36 4.35
C THR A 9 5.77 -3.28 3.40
N TYR A 10 6.38 -2.23 3.94
CA TYR A 10 6.87 -1.14 3.12
C TYR A 10 8.04 -0.42 3.75
N PHE A 11 8.85 0.21 2.90
CA PHE A 11 10.03 1.00 3.27
C PHE A 11 9.71 2.00 4.40
N PRO A 12 10.61 2.23 5.38
CA PRO A 12 12.04 1.91 5.39
C PRO A 12 12.42 0.59 6.07
N ASN A 13 11.50 -0.36 6.24
CA ASN A 13 11.89 -1.68 6.72
C ASN A 13 12.81 -2.34 5.68
N ILE A 14 14.06 -2.63 6.07
CA ILE A 14 15.15 -3.08 5.19
C ILE A 14 14.97 -4.59 4.91
N GLY A 15 13.97 -4.96 4.12
CA GLY A 15 13.75 -6.31 3.64
C GLY A 15 13.74 -6.39 2.10
N GLY A 16 13.86 -7.61 1.57
CA GLY A 16 13.91 -7.85 0.12
C GLY A 16 12.59 -7.51 -0.57
N ALA A 17 11.45 -7.80 0.07
CA ALA A 17 10.13 -7.54 -0.46
C ALA A 17 9.85 -6.03 -0.63
N GLU A 18 10.30 -5.22 0.34
CA GLU A 18 10.14 -3.77 0.32
C GLU A 18 11.00 -3.15 -0.77
N ARG A 19 12.25 -3.60 -0.92
CA ARG A 19 13.14 -3.15 -2.00
C ARG A 19 12.59 -3.50 -3.37
N PHE A 20 12.06 -4.71 -3.54
CA PHE A 20 11.42 -5.13 -4.79
C PHE A 20 10.20 -4.26 -5.11
N THR A 21 9.30 -4.08 -4.14
CA THR A 21 8.09 -3.25 -4.29
C THR A 21 8.45 -1.81 -4.66
N HIS A 22 9.47 -1.26 -4.00
CA HIS A 22 9.97 0.07 -4.28
C HIS A 22 10.56 0.17 -5.70
N GLY A 23 11.42 -0.76 -6.09
CA GLY A 23 12.03 -0.79 -7.42
C GLY A 23 11.00 -0.94 -8.54
N LEU A 24 10.03 -1.85 -8.36
CA LEU A 24 8.94 -2.07 -9.31
C LEU A 24 8.09 -0.80 -9.47
N ALA A 25 7.67 -0.18 -8.37
CA ALA A 25 6.87 1.03 -8.42
C ALA A 25 7.61 2.20 -9.08
N SER A 26 8.90 2.36 -8.77
CA SER A 26 9.76 3.38 -9.41
C SER A 26 9.90 3.15 -10.90
N TYR A 27 10.20 1.92 -11.33
CA TYR A 27 10.35 1.57 -12.74
C TYR A 27 9.07 1.84 -13.54
N LEU A 28 7.92 1.43 -13.02
CA LEU A 28 6.63 1.66 -13.68
C LEU A 28 6.29 3.15 -13.76
N THR A 29 6.63 3.92 -12.73
CA THR A 29 6.44 5.39 -12.75
C THR A 29 7.33 6.05 -13.81
N GLU A 30 8.57 5.58 -13.99
CA GLU A 30 9.47 6.06 -15.06
C GLU A 30 8.97 5.71 -16.46
N LYS A 31 8.11 4.69 -16.59
CA LYS A 31 7.38 4.38 -17.82
C LYS A 31 6.12 5.23 -18.02
N ASN A 32 5.96 6.33 -17.28
CA ASN A 32 4.79 7.21 -17.28
C ASN A 32 3.49 6.53 -16.82
N GLU A 33 3.57 5.42 -16.08
CA GLU A 33 2.40 4.80 -15.46
C GLU A 33 2.02 5.50 -14.15
N LYS A 34 0.70 5.56 -13.86
CA LYS A 34 0.21 6.10 -12.58
C LYS A 34 0.21 4.98 -11.54
N VAL A 35 1.24 4.96 -10.71
CA VAL A 35 1.44 3.91 -9.69
C VAL A 35 0.96 4.37 -8.31
N TYR A 36 0.18 3.50 -7.67
CA TYR A 36 -0.29 3.63 -6.30
C TYR A 36 0.20 2.44 -5.49
N VAL A 37 0.87 2.67 -4.37
CA VAL A 37 1.33 1.60 -3.47
C VAL A 37 0.49 1.64 -2.21
N LEU A 38 -0.36 0.64 -2.03
CA LEU A 38 -1.18 0.43 -0.85
C LEU A 38 -0.38 -0.31 0.22
N VAL A 39 -0.23 0.33 1.38
CA VAL A 39 0.59 -0.16 2.48
C VAL A 39 -0.19 -0.07 3.79
N PRO A 40 0.04 -0.97 4.76
CA PRO A 40 -0.57 -0.83 6.07
C PRO A 40 -0.10 0.47 6.74
N PHE A 41 -1.00 1.13 7.47
CA PHE A 41 -0.61 2.26 8.29
C PHE A 41 0.31 1.78 9.42
N ASP A 42 1.50 2.37 9.49
CA ASP A 42 2.42 2.25 10.61
C ASP A 42 2.77 3.65 11.12
N PRO A 43 2.45 3.98 12.39
CA PRO A 43 2.71 5.29 12.98
C PRO A 43 4.21 5.58 13.15
N LYS A 44 5.08 4.56 13.18
CA LYS A 44 6.54 4.73 13.27
C LYS A 44 7.17 5.09 11.93
N THR A 45 6.47 4.85 10.83
CA THR A 45 6.90 5.21 9.48
C THR A 45 6.66 6.70 9.25
N LEU A 46 7.46 7.53 9.93
CA LEU A 46 7.46 8.97 9.81
C LEU A 46 7.81 9.35 8.36
N THR A 47 6.80 9.94 7.77
CA THR A 47 6.64 10.46 6.42
C THR A 47 7.65 11.54 6.09
N ASN A 48 8.73 11.19 5.38
CA ASN A 48 9.53 12.13 4.56
C ASN A 48 10.26 11.39 3.43
N PHE A 49 9.73 10.26 2.96
CA PHE A 49 10.29 9.58 1.81
C PHE A 49 9.68 10.16 0.53
N SER A 50 10.49 10.92 -0.21
CA SER A 50 10.12 11.46 -1.52
C SER A 50 10.15 10.34 -2.56
N ALA A 51 9.05 9.58 -2.65
CA ALA A 51 8.87 8.60 -3.72
C ALA A 51 8.32 9.29 -4.98
N LYS A 52 8.74 8.82 -6.16
CA LYS A 52 8.18 9.27 -7.45
C LYS A 52 6.72 8.84 -7.64
N TYR A 53 6.25 7.85 -6.87
CA TYR A 53 4.89 7.29 -6.91
C TYR A 53 4.07 7.64 -5.66
N LYS A 54 2.75 7.46 -5.74
CA LYS A 54 1.84 7.76 -4.63
C LYS A 54 1.74 6.57 -3.68
N ILE A 55 1.92 6.83 -2.39
CA ILE A 55 1.76 5.82 -1.34
C ILE A 55 0.42 6.06 -0.65
N LEU A 56 -0.43 5.04 -0.62
CA LEU A 56 -1.72 5.05 0.04
C LEU A 56 -1.62 4.23 1.33
N LYS A 57 -1.72 4.90 2.48
CA LYS A 57 -1.68 4.26 3.79
C LYS A 57 -3.08 3.80 4.20
N LEU A 58 -3.24 2.51 4.45
CA LEU A 58 -4.47 1.91 4.97
C LEU A 58 -4.62 2.21 6.47
N ARG A 59 -5.16 3.39 6.81
CA ARG A 59 -5.39 3.84 8.20
C ARG A 59 -6.46 3.00 8.92
N PHE A 60 -7.46 2.49 8.21
CA PHE A 60 -8.59 1.75 8.79
C PHE A 60 -8.28 0.29 9.19
N LEU A 61 -7.14 -0.28 8.76
CA LEU A 61 -6.70 -1.61 9.17
C LEU A 61 -5.81 -1.60 10.43
N SER A 62 -5.52 -0.42 10.97
CA SER A 62 -4.63 -0.27 12.14
C SER A 62 -5.19 -0.83 13.47
N PRO A 63 -6.50 -0.74 13.80
CA PRO A 63 -7.01 -1.31 15.06
C PRO A 63 -7.30 -2.81 14.95
N VAL A 64 -7.42 -3.35 13.73
CA VAL A 64 -7.99 -4.68 13.48
C VAL A 64 -6.93 -5.79 13.52
N ARG A 65 -5.65 -5.45 13.69
CA ARG A 65 -4.53 -6.43 13.73
C ARG A 65 -4.66 -7.50 14.82
N ARG A 66 -5.48 -7.28 15.87
CA ARG A 66 -5.71 -8.29 16.92
C ARG A 66 -6.73 -9.38 16.56
N PHE A 67 -7.57 -9.18 15.54
CA PHE A 67 -8.64 -10.12 15.21
C PHE A 67 -8.63 -10.46 13.72
N LYS A 68 -7.97 -11.57 13.36
CA LYS A 68 -7.85 -12.10 11.98
C LYS A 68 -9.17 -12.08 11.20
N LYS A 69 -10.28 -12.48 11.83
CA LYS A 69 -11.61 -12.54 11.17
C LYS A 69 -12.18 -11.16 10.77
N LEU A 70 -11.91 -10.12 11.56
CA LEU A 70 -12.35 -8.76 11.23
C LEU A 70 -11.48 -8.14 10.12
N LEU A 71 -10.23 -8.56 10.00
CA LEU A 71 -9.31 -8.09 8.97
C LEU A 71 -9.77 -8.55 7.57
N GLU A 72 -10.18 -9.81 7.45
CA GLU A 72 -10.71 -10.38 6.19
C GLU A 72 -12.01 -9.67 5.77
N ALA A 73 -12.93 -9.44 6.71
CA ALA A 73 -14.16 -8.71 6.44
C ALA A 73 -13.89 -7.25 6.03
N ALA A 74 -12.95 -6.57 6.69
CA ALA A 74 -12.57 -5.19 6.37
C ALA A 74 -11.84 -5.07 5.02
N LEU A 75 -11.06 -6.08 4.62
CA LEU A 75 -10.43 -6.16 3.30
C LEU A 75 -11.47 -6.36 2.20
N LEU A 76 -12.42 -7.28 2.39
CA LEU A 76 -13.51 -7.52 1.44
C LEU A 76 -14.39 -6.27 1.25
N LEU A 77 -14.76 -5.61 2.35
CA LEU A 77 -15.54 -4.35 2.30
C LEU A 77 -14.80 -3.23 1.56
N ASN A 78 -13.48 -3.13 1.72
CA ASN A 78 -12.68 -2.12 1.02
C ASN A 78 -12.55 -2.40 -0.48
N LEU A 79 -12.34 -3.66 -0.86
CA LEU A 79 -12.33 -4.07 -2.26
C LEU A 79 -13.66 -3.77 -2.94
N SER A 80 -14.79 -4.11 -2.29
CA SER A 80 -16.11 -3.79 -2.82
C SER A 80 -16.38 -2.29 -2.91
N PHE A 81 -15.94 -1.49 -1.92
CA PHE A 81 -16.12 -0.04 -1.95
C PHE A 81 -15.33 0.63 -3.07
N TYR A 82 -14.10 0.17 -3.33
CA TYR A 82 -13.30 0.68 -4.44
C TYR A 82 -13.88 0.27 -5.80
N HIS A 83 -14.44 -0.93 -5.92
CA HIS A 83 -15.07 -1.42 -7.16
C HIS A 83 -16.43 -0.75 -7.47
N LEU A 84 -17.12 -0.22 -6.46
CA LEU A 84 -18.37 0.54 -6.63
C LEU A 84 -18.14 2.02 -6.95
N LYS A 85 -16.96 2.55 -6.61
CA LYS A 85 -16.65 3.98 -6.73
C LYS A 85 -15.82 4.32 -7.97
N TYR A 86 -15.11 3.34 -8.53
CA TYR A 86 -14.26 3.44 -9.71
C TYR A 86 -14.58 2.31 -10.67
#